data_AF-A0A957MBQ7-F1
#
_entry.id   AF-A0A957MBQ7-F1
#
_cell.length_a   1.000
_cell.length_b   1.000
_cell.length_c   1.000
_cell.angle_alpha   90.00
_cell.angle_beta   90.00
_cell.angle_gamma   90.00
#
_symmetry.space_group_name_H-M   'P 1'
#
loop_
_entity.id
_entity.type
_entity.pdbx_description
1 polymer ?
#
loop_
_entity_poly.entity_id
_entity_poly.type
_entity_poly.pdbx_seq_one_letter_code
_entity_poly.pdbx_strand_id
1 'polypeptide(L)'
;MNIHFAPVAVDAIKPVLQAHVLTLSSPIDSFLEDHILQSNHYRIVVDGQVAGWTAIHNESLITQFGLDAPYRHWGQRIFAQVRKLEQVREAYVPTCDEFFLAHALDDYRLLEKQAYFFQARPQAQRPAPPPGLTLRPAQASDLPAMRELIGDFFDRLPWRIETGQIFAMERDGAFAGFGIMEPSTLYPAAASIGMITV
;
A
#
# COMPACT_ATOMS: atom_id res chain seq x y z
N MET A 1 3.46 16.58 29.62
CA MET A 1 3.44 15.97 28.29
C MET A 1 2.60 16.81 27.36
N ASN A 2 3.27 17.72 26.68
CA ASN A 2 2.75 18.52 25.59
C ASN A 2 2.93 17.73 24.29
N ILE A 3 1.83 17.38 23.62
CA ILE A 3 1.84 16.62 22.37
C ILE A 3 1.35 17.57 21.28
N HIS A 4 2.09 17.70 20.20
CA HIS A 4 1.62 18.38 19.01
C HIS A 4 2.06 17.65 17.74
N PHE A 5 1.41 17.98 16.63
CA PHE A 5 1.63 17.37 15.32
C PHE A 5 2.16 18.44 14.38
N ALA A 6 3.39 18.25 13.90
CA ALA A 6 4.02 19.18 12.97
C ALA A 6 3.90 18.63 11.54
N PRO A 7 3.22 19.34 10.61
CA PRO A 7 3.14 18.93 9.21
C PRO A 7 4.54 18.73 8.62
N VAL A 8 4.69 17.74 7.75
CA VAL A 8 5.94 17.45 7.06
C VAL A 8 5.66 16.99 5.63
N ALA A 9 6.47 17.44 4.68
CA ALA A 9 6.36 17.00 3.28
C ALA A 9 6.68 15.51 3.16
N VAL A 10 5.99 14.81 2.26
CA VAL A 10 6.18 13.37 2.01
C VAL A 10 7.64 13.04 1.72
N ASP A 11 8.33 13.83 0.90
CA ASP A 11 9.75 13.60 0.56
C ASP A 11 10.67 13.64 1.79
N ALA A 12 10.36 14.49 2.77
CA ALA A 12 11.15 14.64 3.99
C ALA A 12 10.91 13.53 5.02
N ILE A 13 9.77 12.84 4.95
CA ILE A 13 9.43 11.72 5.85
C ILE A 13 9.56 10.35 5.18
N LYS A 14 9.65 10.29 3.85
CA LYS A 14 9.77 9.07 3.06
C LYS A 14 10.85 8.10 3.58
N PRO A 15 12.05 8.53 4.00
CA PRO A 15 13.03 7.61 4.58
C PRO A 15 12.54 6.92 5.86
N VAL A 16 11.75 7.61 6.70
CA VAL A 16 11.13 7.03 7.91
C VAL A 16 10.06 6.02 7.52
N LEU A 17 9.22 6.33 6.53
CA LEU A 17 8.19 5.41 6.02
C LEU A 17 8.83 4.14 5.45
N GLN A 18 9.89 4.30 4.63
CA GLN A 18 10.65 3.19 4.07
C GLN A 18 11.30 2.34 5.16
N ALA A 19 11.91 2.97 6.17
CA ALA A 19 12.47 2.24 7.30
C ALA A 19 11.39 1.45 8.06
N HIS A 20 10.20 2.02 8.27
CA HIS A 20 9.09 1.36 8.95
C HIS A 20 8.56 0.15 8.19
N VAL A 21 8.27 0.28 6.90
CA VAL A 21 7.71 -0.84 6.12
C VAL A 21 8.66 -2.04 6.06
N LEU A 22 9.96 -1.83 6.19
CA LEU A 22 10.97 -2.90 6.28
C LEU A 22 10.96 -3.63 7.63
N THR A 23 10.33 -3.06 8.67
CA THR A 23 10.14 -3.72 9.98
C THR A 23 8.89 -4.58 10.06
N LEU A 24 7.98 -4.45 9.08
CA LEU A 24 6.71 -5.18 9.07
C LEU A 24 6.93 -6.66 8.75
N SER A 25 6.05 -7.52 9.27
CA SER A 25 6.10 -8.97 9.02
C SER A 25 5.72 -9.37 7.58
N SER A 26 5.15 -8.44 6.82
CA SER A 26 4.75 -8.60 5.42
C SER A 26 4.78 -7.24 4.71
N PRO A 27 5.08 -7.17 3.40
CA PRO A 27 4.79 -6.00 2.59
C PRO A 27 3.29 -5.66 2.62
N ILE A 28 3.00 -4.39 2.36
CA ILE A 28 1.65 -3.87 2.11
C ILE A 28 1.37 -3.87 0.61
N ASP A 29 0.10 -3.79 0.22
CA ASP A 29 -0.30 -3.71 -1.19
C ASP A 29 -0.20 -2.29 -1.76
N SER A 30 -0.28 -2.18 -3.09
CA SER A 30 -0.19 -0.90 -3.81
C SER A 30 -1.33 0.05 -3.42
N PHE A 31 -2.52 -0.48 -3.13
CA PHE A 31 -3.65 0.34 -2.70
C PHE A 31 -3.36 1.08 -1.39
N LEU A 32 -2.91 0.37 -0.34
CA LEU A 32 -2.57 1.03 0.93
C LEU A 32 -1.35 1.95 0.76
N GLU A 33 -0.33 1.53 -0.01
CA GLU A 33 0.83 2.36 -0.30
C GLU A 33 0.44 3.70 -0.95
N ASP A 34 -0.43 3.68 -1.96
CA ASP A 34 -0.91 4.89 -2.61
C ASP A 34 -1.63 5.83 -1.62
N HIS A 35 -2.45 5.28 -0.73
CA HIS A 35 -3.13 6.07 0.31
C HIS A 35 -2.12 6.70 1.28
N ILE A 36 -1.08 5.96 1.68
CA ILE A 36 0.00 6.47 2.52
C ILE A 36 0.71 7.63 1.82
N LEU A 37 1.12 7.46 0.57
CA LEU A 37 1.89 8.46 -0.19
C LEU A 37 1.08 9.73 -0.49
N GLN A 38 -0.24 9.61 -0.60
CA GLN A 38 -1.17 10.73 -0.84
C GLN A 38 -1.70 11.36 0.46
N SER A 39 -1.28 10.88 1.63
CA SER A 39 -1.74 11.39 2.93
C SER A 39 -1.10 12.74 3.29
N ASN A 40 -1.77 13.51 4.14
CA ASN A 40 -1.13 14.53 4.95
C ASN A 40 -0.23 13.85 6.00
N HIS A 41 1.04 14.23 6.05
CA HIS A 41 2.01 13.62 6.98
C HIS A 41 2.36 14.56 8.12
N TYR A 42 2.53 13.96 9.31
CA TYR A 42 2.86 14.70 10.53
C TYR A 42 3.98 14.00 11.29
N ARG A 43 4.91 14.81 11.82
CA ARG A 43 5.77 14.39 12.93
C ARG A 43 5.00 14.54 14.22
N ILE A 44 5.03 13.50 15.04
CA ILE A 44 4.53 13.54 16.41
C ILE A 44 5.63 14.13 17.26
N VAL A 45 5.34 15.22 17.98
CA VAL A 45 6.33 15.90 18.82
C VAL A 45 5.83 15.91 20.26
N VAL A 46 6.65 15.38 21.17
CA VAL A 46 6.37 15.30 22.60
C VAL A 46 7.41 16.11 23.35
N ASP A 47 6.95 17.11 24.09
CA ASP A 47 7.80 18.00 24.90
C ASP A 47 9.00 18.59 24.10
N GLY A 48 8.76 18.90 22.82
CA GLY A 48 9.74 19.50 21.90
C GLY A 48 10.63 18.51 21.15
N GLN A 49 10.50 17.20 21.41
CA GLN A 49 11.27 16.14 20.75
C GLN A 49 10.40 15.35 19.78
N VAL A 50 10.96 14.97 18.63
CA VAL A 50 10.27 14.06 17.69
C VAL A 50 10.12 12.70 18.37
N ALA A 51 8.90 12.20 18.37
CA ALA A 51 8.49 10.98 19.04
C ALA A 51 8.00 9.89 18.07
N GLY A 52 7.77 10.25 16.80
CA GLY A 52 7.26 9.36 15.77
C GLY A 52 6.54 10.11 14.65
N TRP A 53 5.63 9.43 13.97
CA TRP A 53 4.87 9.98 12.85
C TRP A 53 3.45 9.43 12.76
N THR A 54 2.61 10.15 12.04
CA THR A 54 1.30 9.69 11.59
C THR A 54 0.97 10.26 10.23
N ALA A 55 0.04 9.63 9.52
CA ALA A 55 -0.44 10.09 8.22
C ALA A 55 -1.96 9.97 8.14
N ILE A 56 -2.61 11.03 7.65
CA ILE A 56 -4.05 11.15 7.50
C ILE A 56 -4.37 11.33 6.00
N HIS A 57 -5.09 10.39 5.42
CA HIS A 57 -5.56 10.43 4.05
C HIS A 57 -6.95 11.08 3.99
N ASN A 58 -7.16 12.00 3.04
CA ASN A 58 -8.44 12.70 2.80
C ASN A 58 -9.11 13.22 4.08
N GLU A 59 -8.33 13.77 5.01
CA GLU A 59 -8.78 14.36 6.28
C GLU A 59 -9.43 13.42 7.31
N SER A 60 -9.78 12.19 6.94
CA SER A 60 -10.60 11.32 7.78
C SER A 60 -10.02 9.94 8.08
N LEU A 61 -8.99 9.52 7.36
CA LEU A 61 -8.50 8.14 7.39
C LEU A 61 -7.04 8.09 7.87
N ILE A 62 -6.79 7.49 9.04
CA ILE A 62 -5.41 7.22 9.47
C ILE A 62 -4.85 6.07 8.62
N THR A 63 -3.72 6.31 7.95
CA THR A 63 -3.02 5.31 7.14
C THR A 63 -1.70 4.84 7.78
N GLN A 64 -1.16 5.63 8.72
CA GLN A 64 0.06 5.32 9.46
C GLN A 64 -0.02 5.85 10.90
N PHE A 65 0.53 5.07 11.83
CA PHE A 65 0.84 5.52 13.18
C PHE A 65 2.06 4.76 13.71
N GLY A 66 3.16 5.48 13.95
CA GLY A 66 4.39 4.91 14.46
C GLY A 66 5.01 5.78 15.55
N LEU A 67 5.59 5.15 16.57
CA LEU A 67 6.32 5.81 17.64
C LEU A 67 7.72 5.21 17.82
N ASP A 68 8.68 6.10 18.06
CA ASP A 68 10.03 5.74 18.44
C ASP A 68 10.01 5.03 19.80
N ALA A 69 10.93 4.08 19.99
CA ALA A 69 10.93 3.18 21.15
C ALA A 69 10.77 3.89 22.51
N PRO A 70 11.42 5.03 22.79
CA PRO A 70 11.26 5.74 24.07
C PRO A 70 9.83 6.23 24.32
N TYR A 71 9.02 6.46 23.29
CA TYR A 71 7.68 7.07 23.38
C TYR A 71 6.54 6.05 23.30
N ARG A 72 6.82 4.78 22.98
CA ARG A 72 5.78 3.74 22.78
C ARG A 72 4.90 3.53 24.01
N HIS A 73 5.43 3.70 25.21
CA HIS A 73 4.67 3.60 26.45
C HIS A 73 3.59 4.69 26.63
N TRP A 74 3.65 5.76 25.83
CA TRP A 74 2.61 6.79 25.74
C TRP A 74 1.64 6.58 24.56
N GLY A 75 1.75 5.45 23.85
CA GLY A 75 1.06 5.17 22.61
C GLY A 75 -0.45 5.42 22.64
N GLN A 76 -1.17 4.86 23.61
CA GLN A 76 -2.62 5.07 23.78
C GLN A 76 -2.99 6.56 23.89
N ARG A 77 -2.24 7.31 24.70
CA ARG A 77 -2.49 8.74 24.90
C ARG A 77 -2.20 9.56 23.64
N ILE A 78 -1.13 9.23 22.92
CA ILE A 78 -0.78 9.90 21.67
C ILE A 78 -1.80 9.56 20.57
N PHE A 79 -2.16 8.29 20.43
CA PHE A 79 -3.14 7.83 19.44
C PHE A 79 -4.52 8.48 19.64
N ALA A 80 -4.95 8.64 20.90
CA ALA A 80 -6.16 9.39 21.22
C ALA A 80 -6.13 10.87 20.79
N GLN A 81 -4.94 11.46 20.63
CA GLN A 81 -4.78 12.81 20.06
C GLN A 81 -4.72 12.77 18.53
N VAL A 82 -4.11 11.74 17.93
CA VAL A 82 -4.12 11.52 16.48
C VAL A 82 -5.56 11.41 15.97
N ARG A 83 -6.45 10.72 16.69
CA ARG A 83 -7.89 10.63 16.36
C ARG A 83 -8.65 11.96 16.42
N LYS A 84 -8.05 13.00 16.99
CA LYS A 84 -8.60 14.36 17.03
C LYS A 84 -7.96 15.27 15.98
N LEU A 85 -7.01 14.75 15.21
CA LEU A 85 -6.41 15.46 14.10
C LEU A 85 -7.41 15.50 12.94
N GLU A 86 -7.50 16.64 12.27
CA GLU A 86 -8.38 16.83 11.11
C GLU A 86 -9.84 16.41 11.42
N GLN A 87 -10.42 15.54 10.59
CA GLN A 87 -11.75 14.98 10.77
C GLN A 87 -11.70 13.45 10.84
N VAL A 88 -10.68 12.91 11.52
CA VAL A 88 -10.45 11.46 11.60
C VAL A 88 -11.68 10.71 12.10
N ARG A 89 -12.06 9.68 11.35
CA ARG A 89 -13.18 8.78 11.63
C ARG A 89 -12.81 7.31 11.47
N GLU A 90 -11.77 7.03 10.69
CA GLU A 90 -11.43 5.69 10.22
C GLU A 90 -9.92 5.47 10.27
N ALA A 91 -9.52 4.20 10.21
CA ALA A 91 -8.12 3.80 10.10
C ALA A 91 -8.01 2.58 9.18
N TYR A 92 -7.08 2.62 8.23
CA TYR A 92 -6.67 1.43 7.47
C TYR A 92 -5.42 0.86 8.09
N VAL A 93 -5.56 -0.34 8.64
CA VAL A 93 -4.50 -0.98 9.41
C VAL A 93 -4.22 -2.37 8.86
N PRO A 94 -3.05 -2.60 8.24
CA PRO A 94 -2.67 -3.93 7.82
C PRO A 94 -2.27 -4.75 9.05
N THR A 95 -2.58 -6.04 9.08
CA THR A 95 -2.26 -6.90 10.23
C THR A 95 -0.77 -7.10 10.45
N CYS A 96 0.08 -6.75 9.47
CA CYS A 96 1.53 -6.77 9.62
C CYS A 96 2.11 -5.58 10.39
N ASP A 97 1.30 -4.53 10.64
CA ASP A 97 1.66 -3.39 11.49
C ASP A 97 0.99 -3.53 12.87
N GLU A 98 1.55 -4.42 13.68
CA GLU A 98 0.97 -4.80 14.98
C GLU A 98 0.88 -3.63 15.96
N PHE A 99 1.83 -2.68 15.90
CA PHE A 99 1.82 -1.53 16.79
C PHE A 99 0.63 -0.63 16.48
N PHE A 100 0.41 -0.27 15.21
CA PHE A 100 -0.75 0.50 14.81
C PHE A 100 -2.05 -0.27 15.06
N LEU A 101 -2.07 -1.57 14.74
CA LEU A 101 -3.24 -2.43 14.94
C LEU A 101 -3.69 -2.47 16.39
N ALA A 102 -2.77 -2.66 17.34
CA ALA A 102 -3.11 -2.69 18.77
C ALA A 102 -3.83 -1.41 19.21
N HIS A 103 -3.34 -0.24 18.78
CA HIS A 103 -3.94 1.04 19.15
C HIS A 103 -5.29 1.31 18.48
N ALA A 104 -5.45 0.87 17.23
CA ALA A 104 -6.73 0.96 16.53
C ALA A 104 -7.79 0.03 17.16
N LEU A 105 -7.38 -1.15 17.64
CA LEU A 105 -8.27 -2.12 18.28
C LEU A 105 -8.63 -1.78 19.74
N ASP A 106 -7.81 -1.00 20.44
CA ASP A 106 -8.12 -0.58 21.82
C ASP A 106 -9.38 0.29 21.89
N ASP A 107 -9.69 1.06 20.83
CA ASP A 107 -10.86 1.95 20.78
C ASP A 107 -11.39 2.11 19.34
N TYR A 108 -12.21 1.12 18.93
CA TYR A 108 -12.97 1.13 17.68
C TYR A 108 -14.47 0.96 17.93
N ARG A 109 -15.29 1.43 17.00
CA ARG A 109 -16.75 1.23 17.01
C ARG A 109 -17.19 0.10 16.09
N LEU A 110 -16.57 0.03 14.91
CA LEU A 110 -16.87 -0.94 13.86
C LEU A 110 -15.55 -1.39 13.25
N LEU A 111 -15.45 -2.67 12.94
CA LEU A 111 -14.30 -3.26 12.25
C LEU A 111 -14.82 -4.01 11.03
N GLU A 112 -14.28 -3.67 9.87
CA GLU A 112 -14.57 -4.32 8.60
C GLU A 112 -13.28 -4.88 7.99
N LYS A 113 -13.38 -6.08 7.41
CA LYS A 113 -12.25 -6.69 6.69
C LYS A 113 -12.31 -6.23 5.25
N GLN A 114 -11.29 -5.50 4.81
CA GLN A 114 -11.23 -4.97 3.44
C GLN A 114 -10.68 -6.01 2.44
N ALA A 115 -9.51 -6.59 2.75
CA ALA A 115 -8.82 -7.49 1.83
C ALA A 115 -7.95 -8.52 2.58
N TYR A 116 -7.55 -9.56 1.86
CA TYR A 116 -6.58 -10.56 2.30
C TYR A 116 -5.34 -10.49 1.41
N PHE A 117 -4.17 -10.46 2.03
CA PHE A 117 -2.90 -10.32 1.32
C PHE A 117 -2.13 -11.64 1.26
N PHE A 118 -1.53 -11.90 0.11
CA PHE A 118 -0.78 -13.12 -0.17
C PHE A 118 0.57 -12.75 -0.76
N GLN A 119 1.61 -13.48 -0.33
CA GLN A 119 2.94 -13.35 -0.90
C GLN A 119 3.25 -14.58 -1.75
N ALA A 120 3.79 -14.35 -2.94
CA ALA A 120 4.36 -15.42 -3.74
C ALA A 120 5.56 -16.04 -2.98
N ARG A 121 5.65 -17.36 -2.95
CA ARG A 121 6.82 -18.08 -2.41
C ARG A 121 7.82 -18.29 -3.56
N PRO A 122 8.93 -17.54 -3.65
CA PRO A 122 9.80 -17.57 -4.83
C PRO A 122 10.50 -18.92 -5.02
N GLN A 123 10.70 -19.66 -3.92
CA GLN A 123 11.36 -20.97 -3.90
C GLN A 123 10.41 -22.14 -4.17
N ALA A 124 9.11 -21.91 -4.31
CA ALA A 124 8.18 -22.97 -4.65
C ALA A 124 8.35 -23.36 -6.12
N GLN A 125 8.53 -24.65 -6.39
CA GLN A 125 8.58 -25.17 -7.75
C GLN A 125 7.25 -24.84 -8.44
N ARG A 126 7.30 -23.97 -9.46
CA ARG A 126 6.11 -23.63 -10.24
C ARG A 126 5.91 -24.72 -11.28
N PRO A 127 4.70 -25.30 -11.39
CA PRO A 127 4.41 -26.19 -12.51
C PRO A 127 4.59 -25.43 -13.83
N ALA A 128 4.98 -26.14 -14.87
CA ALA A 128 5.00 -25.57 -16.21
C ALA A 128 3.59 -25.05 -16.57
N PRO A 129 3.47 -23.92 -17.30
CA PRO A 129 2.18 -23.48 -17.77
C PRO A 129 1.56 -24.55 -18.67
N PRO A 130 0.22 -24.69 -18.68
CA PRO A 130 -0.48 -25.54 -19.64
C PRO A 130 -0.02 -25.25 -21.09
N PRO A 131 0.05 -26.27 -21.96
CA PRO A 131 0.35 -26.07 -23.38
C PRO A 131 -0.58 -25.05 -24.03
N GLY A 132 -0.06 -24.25 -24.96
CA GLY A 132 -0.81 -23.23 -25.68
C GLY A 132 -0.94 -21.89 -24.93
N LEU A 133 -0.49 -21.80 -23.67
CA LEU A 133 -0.42 -20.53 -22.94
C LEU A 133 0.93 -19.84 -23.09
N THR A 134 0.90 -18.54 -23.41
CA THR A 134 2.09 -17.69 -23.44
C THR A 134 1.84 -16.41 -22.65
N LEU A 135 2.80 -16.04 -21.79
CA LEU A 135 2.79 -14.79 -21.05
C LEU A 135 3.95 -13.93 -21.54
N ARG A 136 3.66 -12.69 -21.95
CA ARG A 136 4.64 -11.73 -22.44
C ARG A 136 4.34 -10.32 -21.93
N PRO A 137 5.33 -9.40 -21.91
CA PRO A 137 5.04 -7.99 -21.77
C PRO A 137 4.04 -7.53 -22.84
N ALA A 138 3.09 -6.70 -22.43
CA ALA A 138 2.18 -6.06 -23.37
C ALA A 138 2.94 -5.02 -24.22
N GLN A 139 2.48 -4.83 -25.45
CA GLN A 139 3.01 -3.91 -26.42
C GLN A 139 1.97 -2.83 -26.73
N ALA A 140 2.42 -1.69 -27.25
CA ALA A 140 1.51 -0.60 -27.63
C ALA A 140 0.43 -1.03 -28.64
N SER A 141 0.73 -2.04 -29.48
CA SER A 141 -0.22 -2.65 -30.42
C SER A 141 -1.35 -3.44 -29.75
N ASP A 142 -1.17 -3.89 -28.50
CA ASP A 142 -2.21 -4.64 -27.76
C ASP A 142 -3.29 -3.70 -27.19
N LEU A 143 -2.99 -2.40 -27.05
CA LEU A 143 -3.83 -1.42 -26.38
C LEU A 143 -5.29 -1.35 -26.89
N PRO A 144 -5.57 -1.37 -28.22
CA PRO A 144 -6.96 -1.36 -28.69
C PRO A 144 -7.76 -2.57 -28.21
N ALA A 145 -7.19 -3.77 -28.32
CA ALA A 145 -7.83 -5.02 -27.90
C ALA A 145 -8.01 -5.07 -26.37
N MET A 146 -7.02 -4.60 -25.61
CA MET A 146 -7.15 -4.49 -24.16
C MET A 146 -8.33 -3.60 -23.75
N ARG A 147 -8.47 -2.42 -24.36
CA ARG A 147 -9.59 -1.52 -24.05
C ARG A 147 -10.94 -2.12 -24.40
N GLU A 148 -11.02 -2.88 -25.49
CA GLU A 148 -12.24 -3.59 -25.87
C GLU A 148 -12.60 -4.67 -24.83
N LEU A 149 -11.61 -5.44 -24.37
CA LEU A 149 -11.85 -6.61 -23.53
C LEU A 149 -12.02 -6.29 -22.04
N ILE A 150 -11.25 -5.32 -21.52
CA ILE A 150 -11.21 -5.02 -20.08
C ILE A 150 -11.55 -3.57 -19.72
N GLY A 151 -11.86 -2.74 -20.71
CA GLY A 151 -12.18 -1.32 -20.49
C GLY A 151 -11.07 -0.60 -19.72
N ASP A 152 -11.46 0.03 -18.60
CA ASP A 152 -10.59 0.80 -17.72
C ASP A 152 -10.19 0.03 -16.44
N PHE A 153 -10.22 -1.31 -16.46
CA PHE A 153 -9.85 -2.12 -15.29
C PHE A 153 -8.44 -1.80 -14.77
N PHE A 154 -7.49 -1.55 -15.69
CA PHE A 154 -6.19 -0.97 -15.35
C PHE A 154 -6.16 0.51 -15.70
N ASP A 155 -5.84 1.34 -14.71
CA ASP A 155 -5.65 2.78 -14.90
C ASP A 155 -4.38 3.07 -15.72
N ARG A 156 -4.35 4.24 -16.38
CA ARG A 156 -3.15 4.76 -17.08
C ARG A 156 -2.50 3.74 -18.03
N LEU A 157 -3.30 2.90 -18.66
CA LEU A 157 -2.84 1.74 -19.43
C LEU A 157 -1.71 2.02 -20.44
N PRO A 158 -1.73 3.10 -21.25
CA PRO A 158 -0.63 3.41 -22.17
C PRO A 158 0.72 3.60 -21.46
N TRP A 159 0.73 4.33 -20.34
CA TRP A 159 1.94 4.57 -19.54
C TRP A 159 2.42 3.29 -18.85
N ARG A 160 1.50 2.45 -18.36
CA ARG A 160 1.85 1.17 -17.74
C ARG A 160 2.46 0.18 -18.74
N ILE A 161 1.99 0.18 -19.99
CA ILE A 161 2.60 -0.58 -21.08
C ILE A 161 4.02 -0.06 -21.36
N GLU A 162 4.18 1.26 -21.52
CA GLU A 162 5.48 1.88 -21.79
C GLU A 162 6.52 1.60 -20.69
N THR A 163 6.08 1.58 -19.43
CA THR A 163 6.93 1.31 -18.26
C THR A 163 7.08 -0.19 -17.95
N GLY A 164 6.55 -1.08 -18.79
CA GLY A 164 6.71 -2.53 -18.64
C GLY A 164 5.96 -3.16 -17.48
N GLN A 165 4.89 -2.52 -17.00
CA GLN A 165 4.08 -2.99 -15.87
C GLN A 165 2.95 -3.93 -16.29
N ILE A 166 2.64 -4.02 -17.59
CA ILE A 166 1.50 -4.79 -18.11
C ILE A 166 2.00 -6.01 -18.87
N PHE A 167 1.31 -7.13 -18.67
CA PHE A 167 1.59 -8.40 -19.30
C PHE A 167 0.32 -8.93 -19.97
N ALA A 168 0.47 -9.50 -21.16
CA ALA A 168 -0.60 -10.16 -21.88
C ALA A 168 -0.42 -11.68 -21.81
N MET A 169 -1.50 -12.38 -21.45
CA MET A 169 -1.60 -13.83 -21.55
C MET A 169 -2.38 -14.17 -22.82
N GLU A 170 -1.80 -15.00 -23.66
CA GLU A 170 -2.46 -15.54 -24.85
C GLU A 170 -2.65 -17.05 -24.71
N ARG A 171 -3.79 -17.53 -25.20
CA ARG A 171 -4.08 -18.95 -25.40
C ARG A 171 -4.37 -19.18 -26.87
N ASP A 172 -3.56 -20.03 -27.51
CA ASP A 172 -3.73 -20.40 -28.92
C ASP A 172 -3.83 -19.18 -29.87
N GLY A 173 -3.12 -18.09 -29.54
CA GLY A 173 -3.08 -16.84 -30.32
C GLY A 173 -4.18 -15.83 -30.02
N ALA A 174 -5.09 -16.11 -29.08
CA ALA A 174 -6.10 -15.17 -28.60
C ALA A 174 -5.78 -14.70 -27.17
N PHE A 175 -6.14 -13.46 -26.82
CA PHE A 175 -5.99 -12.98 -25.45
C PHE A 175 -6.86 -13.81 -24.50
N ALA A 176 -6.24 -14.32 -23.43
CA ALA A 176 -6.89 -15.06 -22.34
C ALA A 176 -6.90 -14.26 -21.02
N GLY A 177 -6.12 -13.18 -20.95
CA GLY A 177 -6.11 -12.28 -19.81
C GLY A 177 -4.94 -11.32 -19.84
N PHE A 178 -4.95 -10.42 -18.86
CA PHE A 178 -3.93 -9.40 -18.69
C PHE A 178 -3.51 -9.33 -17.23
N GLY A 179 -2.21 -9.16 -17.00
CA GLY A 179 -1.61 -9.03 -15.68
C GLY A 179 -0.95 -7.67 -15.50
N ILE A 180 -0.88 -7.23 -14.25
CA ILE A 180 -0.15 -6.04 -13.84
C ILE A 180 0.88 -6.41 -12.78
N MET A 181 2.05 -5.75 -12.84
CA MET A 181 3.05 -5.76 -11.79
C MET A 181 3.41 -4.30 -11.46
N GLU A 182 3.12 -3.88 -10.24
CA GLU A 182 3.32 -2.53 -9.74
C GLU A 182 4.47 -2.51 -8.74
N PRO A 183 5.67 -2.04 -9.13
CA PRO A 183 6.79 -1.91 -8.22
C PRO A 183 6.44 -0.98 -7.06
N SER A 184 6.75 -1.38 -5.83
CA SER A 184 6.45 -0.57 -4.67
C SER A 184 7.44 0.60 -4.54
N THR A 185 6.91 1.75 -4.08
CA THR A 185 7.69 2.97 -3.86
C THR A 185 8.38 2.99 -2.50
N LEU A 186 7.76 2.40 -1.48
CA LEU A 186 8.24 2.29 -0.10
C LEU A 186 9.04 1.00 0.12
N TYR A 187 8.77 -0.05 -0.65
CA TYR A 187 9.42 -1.36 -0.56
C TYR A 187 10.04 -1.75 -1.92
N PRO A 188 11.26 -1.28 -2.25
CA PRO A 188 11.85 -1.46 -3.59
C PRO A 188 12.04 -2.92 -4.03
N ALA A 189 12.10 -3.85 -3.09
CA ALA A 189 12.25 -5.29 -3.35
C ALA A 189 10.91 -6.03 -3.55
N ALA A 190 9.78 -5.32 -3.58
CA ALA A 190 8.45 -5.89 -3.75
C ALA A 190 7.68 -5.21 -4.88
N ALA A 191 6.72 -5.95 -5.41
CA ALA A 191 5.74 -5.44 -6.34
C ALA A 191 4.37 -6.05 -6.01
N SER A 192 3.32 -5.24 -6.14
CA SER A 192 1.95 -5.74 -6.13
C SER A 192 1.63 -6.34 -7.49
N ILE A 193 0.90 -7.46 -7.51
CA ILE A 193 0.49 -8.12 -8.75
C ILE A 193 -1.02 -8.25 -8.80
N GLY A 194 -1.59 -8.08 -9.99
CA GLY A 194 -3.01 -8.25 -10.26
C GLY A 194 -3.21 -8.90 -11.62
N MET A 195 -4.39 -9.48 -11.83
CA MET A 195 -4.75 -10.04 -13.12
C MET A 195 -6.25 -9.98 -13.36
N ILE A 196 -6.62 -9.96 -14.63
CA ILE A 196 -7.98 -10.13 -15.13
C ILE A 196 -7.97 -11.14 -16.27
N THR A 197 -8.95 -12.03 -16.29
CA THR A 197 -9.19 -12.99 -17.38
C THR A 197 -10.32 -12.50 -18.26
N VAL A 198 -10.26 -12.81 -19.56
CA VAL A 198 -11.24 -12.38 -20.58
C VAL A 198 -11.90 -13.57 -21.24
#